data_AF-A0A2H9LS12-F1
#
_entry.id   AF-A0A2H9LS12-F1
#
_cell.length_a   1.000
_cell.length_b   1.000
_cell.length_c   1.000
_cell.angle_alpha   90.00
_cell.angle_beta   90.00
_cell.angle_gamma   90.00
#
_symmetry.space_group_name_H-M   'P 1'
#
loop_
_entity.id
_entity.type
_entity.pdbx_description
1 polymer ?
#
loop_
_entity_poly.entity_id
_entity_poly.type
_entity_poly.pdbx_seq_one_letter_code
_entity_poly.pdbx_strand_id
1 'polypeptide(L)' 'MVFISGCANVPGDAECSSDSDCVPASCCHSDSCVPASEAPTCEGMMCSMECKPGTLDCGQGFCECIDNKCKALLK' A
#
# COMPACT_ATOMS: atom_id res chain seq x y z
N MET A 1 -25.56 8.01 -29.17
CA MET A 1 -24.40 7.10 -29.35
C MET A 1 -23.65 7.07 -28.04
N VAL A 2 -23.90 6.06 -27.21
CA VAL A 2 -23.27 5.94 -25.89
C VAL A 2 -21.97 5.17 -26.09
N PHE A 3 -20.84 5.89 -26.08
CA PHE A 3 -19.53 5.28 -26.02
C PHE A 3 -19.28 4.81 -24.58
N ILE A 4 -19.79 3.63 -24.24
CA ILE A 4 -19.32 2.92 -23.05
C ILE A 4 -18.02 2.23 -23.47
N SER A 5 -16.94 3.02 -23.53
CA SER A 5 -15.59 2.47 -23.65
C SER A 5 -15.26 1.82 -22.31
N GLY A 6 -15.65 0.56 -22.19
CA GLY A 6 -15.33 -0.27 -21.04
C GLY A 6 -13.85 -0.59 -20.96
N CYS A 7 -13.27 -0.30 -19.80
CA CYS A 7 -12.16 -1.03 -19.18
C CYS A 7 -12.38 -1.03 -17.66
N ALA A 8 -13.60 -1.29 -17.18
CA ALA A 8 -13.83 -1.51 -15.77
C ALA A 8 -14.00 -3.02 -15.57
N ASN A 9 -12.88 -3.73 -15.45
CA ASN A 9 -12.90 -4.88 -14.56
C ASN A 9 -13.24 -4.28 -13.19
N VAL A 10 -14.44 -4.54 -12.70
CA VAL A 10 -14.77 -4.34 -11.29
C VAL A 10 -14.63 -5.71 -10.64
N PRO A 11 -13.43 -6.17 -10.26
CA PRO A 11 -13.36 -7.15 -9.18
C PRO A 11 -13.65 -6.35 -7.92
N GLY A 12 -14.85 -6.51 -7.36
CA GLY A 12 -15.28 -5.84 -6.14
C GLY A 12 -14.47 -6.18 -4.87
N ASP A 13 -13.30 -6.80 -5.01
CA ASP A 13 -12.50 -7.35 -3.91
C ASP A 13 -10.96 -7.22 -4.11
N ALA A 14 -10.50 -6.74 -5.28
CA ALA A 14 -9.06 -6.57 -5.56
C ALA A 14 -8.56 -5.23 -5.01
N GLU A 15 -7.55 -5.28 -4.14
CA GLU A 15 -6.93 -4.08 -3.57
C GLU A 15 -5.89 -3.47 -4.53
N CYS A 16 -5.23 -4.30 -5.33
CA CYS A 16 -4.13 -3.89 -6.20
C CYS A 16 -4.06 -4.75 -7.46
N SER A 17 -3.42 -4.22 -8.50
CA SER A 17 -3.02 -4.97 -9.71
C SER A 17 -1.49 -5.01 -9.89
N SER A 18 -0.77 -4.15 -9.17
CA SER A 18 0.68 -3.99 -9.20
C SER A 18 1.19 -3.48 -7.86
N ASP A 19 2.49 -3.66 -7.58
CA ASP A 19 3.10 -3.20 -6.33
C ASP A 19 2.95 -1.68 -6.11
N SER A 20 2.91 -0.90 -7.19
CA SER A 20 2.71 0.55 -7.13
C SER A 20 1.32 0.98 -6.65
N ASP A 21 0.36 0.06 -6.61
CA ASP A 21 -0.97 0.32 -6.06
C ASP A 21 -0.99 0.20 -4.53
N CYS A 22 0.09 -0.29 -3.92
CA CYS A 22 0.19 -0.54 -2.48
C CYS A 22 1.09 0.47 -1.79
N VAL A 23 0.64 0.94 -0.62
CA VAL A 23 1.35 1.91 0.22
C VAL A 23 1.36 1.44 1.68
N PRO A 24 2.26 1.97 2.53
CA PRO A 24 2.25 1.67 3.96
C PRO A 24 0.91 2.01 4.62
N ALA A 25 0.42 1.12 5.50
CA ALA A 25 -0.84 1.28 6.22
C ALA A 25 -0.81 2.37 7.30
N SER A 26 0.40 2.79 7.70
CA SER A 26 0.63 3.82 8.71
C SER A 26 1.79 4.71 8.30
N CYS A 27 1.79 5.95 8.81
CA CYS A 27 2.79 6.96 8.45
C CYS A 27 4.21 6.64 8.94
N CYS A 28 4.33 5.93 10.05
CA CYS A 28 5.61 5.63 10.68
C CYS A 28 5.64 4.16 11.07
N HIS A 29 6.78 3.51 10.88
CA HIS A 29 7.01 2.15 11.38
C HIS A 29 5.95 1.15 10.95
N SER A 30 5.44 1.28 9.71
CA SER A 30 4.38 0.42 9.21
C SER A 30 4.88 -1.00 9.05
N ASP A 31 4.07 -1.98 9.45
CA ASP A 31 4.33 -3.42 9.30
C ASP A 31 3.34 -4.07 8.32
N SER A 32 2.53 -3.25 7.66
CA SER A 32 1.42 -3.66 6.81
C SER A 32 1.24 -2.68 5.66
N CYS A 33 0.54 -3.12 4.61
CA CYS A 33 0.29 -2.33 3.41
C CYS A 33 -1.20 -2.30 3.09
N VAL A 34 -1.64 -1.20 2.51
CA VAL A 34 -3.03 -0.95 2.08
C VAL A 34 -3.04 -0.46 0.64
N PRO A 35 -4.17 -0.56 -0.08
CA PRO A 35 -4.31 0.10 -1.37
C PRO A 35 -4.10 1.61 -1.25
N ALA A 36 -3.55 2.24 -2.30
CA ALA A 36 -3.26 3.68 -2.32
C ALA A 36 -4.51 4.56 -2.08
N SER A 37 -5.71 4.05 -2.38
CA SER A 37 -6.99 4.71 -2.05
C SER A 37 -7.27 4.82 -0.55
N GLU A 38 -6.61 4.00 0.27
CA GLU A 38 -6.71 3.94 1.73
C GLU A 38 -5.45 4.48 2.43
N ALA A 39 -4.58 5.16 1.67
CA ALA A 39 -3.36 5.75 2.21
C ALA A 39 -3.65 6.68 3.41
N PRO A 40 -2.90 6.57 4.52
CA PRO A 40 -3.06 7.47 5.64
C PRO A 40 -2.58 8.89 5.29
N THR A 41 -3.23 9.91 5.85
CA THR A 41 -2.76 11.29 5.77
C THR A 41 -1.66 11.53 6.80
N CYS A 42 -0.44 11.81 6.33
CA CYS A 42 0.75 11.97 7.17
C CYS A 42 1.22 13.43 7.31
N GLU A 43 0.45 14.41 6.83
CA GLU A 43 0.82 15.83 6.88
C GLU A 43 1.03 16.32 8.32
N GLY A 44 2.17 16.96 8.58
CA GLY A 44 2.53 17.49 9.89
C GLY A 44 2.93 16.43 10.93
N MET A 45 2.96 15.14 10.56
CA MET A 45 3.41 14.07 11.46
C MET A 45 4.93 14.01 11.51
N MET A 46 5.47 13.93 12.73
CA MET A 46 6.88 13.67 12.97
C MET A 46 7.04 12.23 13.45
N CYS A 47 7.63 11.38 12.61
CA CYS A 47 8.02 10.03 13.01
C CYS A 47 9.26 10.08 13.92
N SER A 48 9.47 9.02 14.70
CA SER A 48 10.77 8.83 15.32
C SER A 48 11.83 8.55 14.24
N MET A 49 13.10 8.89 14.51
CA MET A 49 14.20 8.63 13.57
C MET A 49 14.78 7.20 13.70
N GLU A 50 14.07 6.30 14.37
CA GLU A 50 14.52 4.93 14.55
C GLU A 50 14.11 4.06 13.34
N CYS A 51 14.96 3.10 12.97
CA CYS A 51 14.55 2.01 12.09
C CYS A 51 13.94 0.93 12.97
N LYS A 52 12.61 0.87 13.06
CA LYS A 52 11.97 -0.10 13.96
C LYS A 52 12.11 -1.51 13.35
N PRO A 53 12.59 -2.51 14.11
CA PRO A 53 12.65 -3.88 13.61
C PRO A 53 11.24 -4.43 13.31
N GLY A 54 11.12 -5.22 12.24
CA GLY A 54 9.85 -5.84 11.84
C GLY A 54 8.87 -4.89 11.14
N THR A 55 9.37 -3.80 10.56
CA THR A 55 8.59 -2.81 9.82
C THR A 55 9.19 -2.58 8.43
N LEU A 56 8.54 -1.72 7.63
CA LEU A 56 9.00 -1.27 6.33
C LEU A 56 10.14 -0.22 6.43
N ASP A 57 10.54 0.20 7.63
CA ASP A 57 11.52 1.27 7.80
C ASP A 57 12.89 0.88 7.23
N CYS A 58 13.61 1.87 6.70
CA CYS A 58 15.01 1.73 6.31
C CYS A 58 15.28 0.58 5.32
N GLY A 59 14.27 0.20 4.52
CA GLY A 59 14.36 -0.87 3.53
C GLY A 59 14.31 -2.29 4.12
N GLN A 60 13.92 -2.42 5.39
CA GLN A 60 13.67 -3.72 6.05
C GLN A 60 12.44 -4.43 5.48
N GLY A 61 11.60 -3.74 4.73
CA GLY A 61 10.50 -4.34 3.99
C GLY A 61 9.97 -3.43 2.90
N PHE A 62 8.99 -3.92 2.16
CA PHE A 62 8.30 -3.18 1.12
C PHE A 62 6.88 -3.72 0.90
N CYS A 63 6.05 -2.91 0.24
CA CYS A 63 4.71 -3.30 -0.16
C CYS A 63 4.74 -4.01 -1.50
N GLU A 64 4.10 -5.16 -1.58
CA GLU A 64 3.87 -5.90 -2.83
C GLU A 64 2.39 -6.18 -3.02
N CYS A 65 1.99 -6.29 -4.28
CA CYS A 65 0.69 -6.79 -4.67
C CYS A 65 0.75 -8.30 -4.91
N ILE A 66 0.23 -9.07 -3.94
CA ILE A 66 0.24 -10.54 -4.00
C ILE A 66 -1.20 -11.04 -3.95
N ASP A 67 -1.60 -11.79 -4.97
CA ASP A 67 -2.96 -12.33 -5.12
C ASP A 67 -4.05 -11.23 -5.08
N ASN A 68 -3.76 -10.07 -5.68
CA ASN A 68 -4.61 -8.87 -5.66
C ASN A 68 -4.85 -8.28 -4.26
N LYS A 69 -3.95 -8.55 -3.31
CA LYS A 69 -3.96 -8.00 -1.95
C LYS A 69 -2.65 -7.29 -1.65
N CYS A 70 -2.73 -6.13 -1.00
CA CYS A 70 -1.54 -5.41 -0.57
C CYS A 70 -0.95 -6.09 0.67
N LYS A 71 0.30 -6.54 0.59
CA LYS A 71 0.99 -7.22 1.69
C LYS A 71 2.34 -6.56 1.94
N ALA A 72 2.72 -6.51 3.21
CA ALA A 72 4.08 -6.16 3.61
C ALA A 72 4.97 -7.41 3.54
N LEU A 73 6.08 -7.31 2.81
CA LEU A 73 7.16 -8.31 2.86
C LEU A 73 8.34 -7.73 3.64
N LEU A 74 8.69 -8.39 4.73
CA LEU A 74 9.83 -8.04 5.60
C LEU A 74 11.04 -8.93 5.27
N LYS A 75 12.25 -8.38 5.43
CA LYS A 75 13.54 -9.01 5.15
C LYS A 75 14.26 -9.46 6.41
#